data_AF-A0A2T6FFL0-F1
#
_entry.id   AF-A0A2T6FFL0-F1
#
_cell.length_a   1.000
_cell.length_b   1.000
_cell.length_c   1.000
_cell.angle_alpha   90.00
_cell.angle_beta   90.00
_cell.angle_gamma   90.00
#
_symmetry.space_group_name_H-M   'P 1'
#
loop_
_entity.id
_entity.type
_entity.pdbx_description
1 polymer ?
#
loop_
_entity_poly.entity_id
_entity_poly.type
_entity_poly.pdbx_seq_one_letter_code
_entity_poly.pdbx_strand_id
1 'polypeptide(L)'
;MVVFAITRAGYLELEPIIKTLKYPVWVGAGVLSNSELTELRHLGLNLTNFSYSIEPNNMETILDALADISAHHPGHRIWLECQPE
;
A
#
# COMPACT_ATOMS: atom_id res chain seq x y z
N MET A 1 -7.67 -8.48 -6.13
CA MET A 1 -6.27 -8.37 -5.63
C MET A 1 -6.09 -6.97 -5.09
N VAL A 2 -5.33 -6.82 -4.00
CA VAL A 2 -4.95 -5.52 -3.43
C VAL A 2 -3.42 -5.43 -3.43
N VAL A 3 -2.87 -4.31 -3.87
CA VAL A 3 -1.43 -4.03 -3.80
C VAL A 3 -1.16 -3.29 -2.50
N PHE A 4 -0.16 -3.72 -1.73
CA PHE A 4 0.20 -3.12 -0.47
C PHE A 4 1.72 -2.86 -0.40
N ALA A 5 2.11 -1.61 -0.25
CA ALA A 5 3.52 -1.20 -0.15
C ALA A 5 3.79 -0.47 1.17
N ILE A 6 4.70 -1.00 1.98
CA ILE A 6 5.08 -0.41 3.27
C ILE A 6 6.44 0.31 3.24
N THR A 7 7.16 0.22 2.11
CA THR A 7 8.41 0.96 1.88
C THR A 7 8.35 1.74 0.58
N ARG A 8 9.17 2.81 0.49
CA ARG A 8 9.32 3.59 -0.76
C ARG A 8 9.88 2.73 -1.89
N ALA A 9 10.85 1.87 -1.61
CA ALA A 9 11.43 0.96 -2.58
C ALA A 9 10.37 0.00 -3.15
N GLY A 10 9.61 -0.67 -2.27
CA GLY A 10 8.54 -1.58 -2.70
C GLY A 10 7.44 -0.89 -3.50
N TYR A 11 7.09 0.36 -3.18
CA TYR A 11 6.18 1.16 -4.00
C TYR A 11 6.75 1.38 -5.41
N LEU A 12 8.03 1.74 -5.54
CA LEU A 12 8.66 2.02 -6.84
C LEU A 12 8.75 0.76 -7.71
N GLU A 13 9.05 -0.39 -7.12
CA GLU A 13 9.06 -1.68 -7.82
C GLU A 13 7.67 -2.05 -8.36
N LEU A 14 6.63 -1.74 -7.58
CA LEU A 14 5.23 -1.95 -7.94
C LEU A 14 4.63 -0.88 -8.84
N GLU A 15 5.32 0.24 -9.04
CA GLU A 15 4.79 1.41 -9.73
C GLU A 15 4.18 1.08 -11.11
N PRO A 16 4.80 0.21 -11.94
CA PRO A 16 4.20 -0.18 -13.22
C PRO A 16 2.84 -0.87 -13.08
N ILE A 17 2.65 -1.66 -12.02
CA ILE A 17 1.38 -2.35 -11.74
C ILE A 17 0.37 -1.36 -11.17
N ILE A 18 0.78 -0.50 -10.25
CA ILE A 18 -0.04 0.54 -9.62
C ILE A 18 -0.59 1.50 -10.69
N LYS A 19 0.25 1.95 -11.63
CA LYS A 19 -0.13 2.85 -12.73
C LYS A 19 -1.09 2.23 -13.75
N THR A 20 -1.37 0.92 -13.68
CA THR A 20 -2.47 0.34 -14.47
C THR A 20 -3.85 0.75 -13.98
N LEU A 21 -3.95 1.30 -12.76
CA LEU A 21 -5.19 1.71 -12.09
C LEU A 21 -6.21 0.57 -11.87
N LYS A 22 -5.82 -0.69 -12.12
CA LYS A 22 -6.71 -1.85 -12.06
C LYS A 22 -6.97 -2.37 -10.65
N TYR A 23 -6.09 -2.07 -9.72
CA TYR A 23 -6.10 -2.67 -8.39
C TYR A 23 -6.15 -1.58 -7.31
N PRO A 24 -6.91 -1.80 -6.23
CA PRO A 24 -6.79 -0.99 -5.03
C PRO A 24 -5.34 -1.04 -4.50
N VAL A 25 -4.85 0.11 -4.05
CA VAL A 25 -3.50 0.26 -3.52
C VAL A 25 -3.59 0.77 -2.09
N TRP A 26 -2.87 0.12 -1.20
CA TRP A 26 -2.63 0.55 0.17
C TRP A 26 -1.17 0.89 0.34
N VAL A 27 -0.89 1.96 1.08
CA VAL A 27 0.49 2.35 1.43
C VAL A 27 0.64 2.64 2.91
N GLY A 28 1.80 2.32 3.47
CA GLY A 28 2.18 2.75 4.82
C GLY A 28 2.31 4.28 4.90
N ALA A 29 2.22 4.84 6.12
CA ALA A 29 2.48 6.26 6.32
C ALA A 29 3.91 6.62 5.89
N GLY A 30 4.08 7.75 5.19
CA GLY A 30 5.40 8.24 4.77
C GLY A 30 6.00 7.55 3.54
N VAL A 31 5.40 6.48 3.01
CA VAL A 31 5.82 5.83 1.75
C VAL A 31 5.68 6.78 0.55
N LEU A 32 4.61 7.59 0.58
CA LEU A 32 4.30 8.63 -0.40
C LEU A 32 4.13 9.96 0.32
N SER A 33 4.56 11.04 -0.31
CA SER A 33 4.24 12.40 0.12
C SER A 33 2.77 12.74 -0.09
N ASN A 34 2.26 13.75 0.62
CA ASN A 34 0.87 14.20 0.47
C ASN A 34 0.55 14.69 -0.95
N SER A 35 1.52 15.29 -1.65
CA SER A 35 1.36 15.68 -3.06
C SER A 35 1.22 14.45 -3.96
N GLU A 36 2.09 13.44 -3.81
CA GLU A 36 1.99 12.19 -4.57
C GLU A 36 0.66 11.46 -4.31
N LEU A 37 0.23 11.37 -3.05
CA LEU A 37 -1.06 10.78 -2.68
C LEU A 37 -2.22 11.49 -3.39
N THR A 38 -2.18 12.82 -3.43
CA THR A 38 -3.23 13.66 -4.05
C THR A 38 -3.24 13.49 -5.56
N GLU A 39 -2.06 13.56 -6.20
CA GLU A 39 -1.89 13.38 -7.65
C GLU A 39 -2.39 12.00 -8.11
N LEU A 40 -1.99 10.93 -7.43
CA LEU A 40 -2.41 9.57 -7.77
C LEU A 40 -3.92 9.38 -7.64
N ARG A 41 -4.54 9.95 -6.60
CA ARG A 41 -6.00 9.95 -6.45
C ARG A 41 -6.69 10.72 -7.58
N HIS A 42 -6.12 11.86 -8.00
CA HIS A 42 -6.63 12.61 -9.15
C HIS A 42 -6.53 11.86 -10.48
N LEU A 43 -5.50 11.01 -10.63
CA LEU A 43 -5.38 10.09 -11.77
C LEU A 43 -6.39 8.94 -11.74
N GLY A 44 -7.21 8.83 -10.70
CA GLY A 44 -8.22 7.79 -10.54
C GLY A 44 -7.73 6.53 -9.81
N LEU A 45 -6.54 6.58 -9.19
CA LEU A 45 -6.06 5.45 -8.39
C LEU A 45 -6.91 5.32 -7.12
N ASN A 46 -7.44 4.12 -6.88
CA ASN A 46 -8.06 3.76 -5.61
C ASN A 46 -6.97 3.55 -4.55
N LEU A 47 -6.56 4.65 -3.91
CA LEU A 47 -5.40 4.72 -3.02
C LEU A 47 -5.80 5.07 -1.58
N THR A 48 -5.51 4.14 -0.68
CA THR A 48 -5.62 4.32 0.77
C THR A 48 -4.23 4.36 1.39
N ASN A 49 -4.01 5.26 2.36
CA ASN A 49 -2.77 5.29 3.14
C ASN A 49 -3.10 5.11 4.62
N PHE A 50 -2.27 4.35 5.33
CA PHE A 50 -2.35 4.29 6.79
C PHE A 50 -1.91 5.62 7.41
N SER A 51 -2.43 5.91 8.60
CA SER A 51 -2.05 7.08 9.40
C SER A 51 -0.88 6.81 10.35
N TYR A 52 -0.39 5.57 10.41
CA TYR A 52 0.71 5.13 11.26
C TYR A 52 1.82 4.45 10.43
N SER A 53 3.04 4.48 10.97
CA SER A 53 4.19 3.82 10.34
C SER A 53 4.06 2.30 10.44
N ILE A 54 4.41 1.59 9.37
CA ILE A 54 4.42 0.13 9.32
C ILE A 54 5.85 -0.29 9.04
N GLU A 55 6.56 -0.62 10.10
CA GLU A 55 7.97 -1.03 10.01
C GLU A 55 8.07 -2.42 9.34
N PRO A 56 8.94 -2.60 8.31
CA PRO A 56 9.10 -3.88 7.61
C PRO A 56 9.50 -5.06 8.51
N ASN A 57 10.16 -4.76 9.63
CA ASN A 57 10.64 -5.74 10.59
C ASN A 57 9.68 -5.96 11.77
N ASN A 58 8.54 -5.26 11.80
CA ASN A 58 7.52 -5.41 12.83
C ASN A 58 6.33 -6.21 12.29
N MET A 59 6.33 -7.52 12.56
CA MET A 59 5.27 -8.41 12.10
C MET A 59 3.90 -8.09 12.70
N GLU A 60 3.84 -7.51 13.91
CA GLU A 60 2.57 -7.18 14.55
C GLU A 60 1.84 -6.08 13.76
N THR A 61 2.54 -4.98 13.44
CA THR A 61 1.95 -3.87 12.68
C THR A 61 1.62 -4.27 11.24
N ILE A 62 2.39 -5.19 10.65
CA ILE A 62 2.09 -5.76 9.33
C ILE A 62 0.81 -6.59 9.40
N LEU A 63 0.65 -7.46 10.40
CA LEU A 63 -0.55 -8.31 10.53
C LEU A 63 -1.81 -7.48 10.78
N ASP A 64 -1.72 -6.44 11.61
CA ASP A 64 -2.83 -5.51 11.86
C ASP A 64 -3.26 -4.80 10.56
N ALA A 65 -2.28 -4.27 9.80
CA ALA A 65 -2.57 -3.64 8.52
C ALA A 65 -3.18 -4.63 7.50
N LEU A 66 -2.71 -5.89 7.47
CA LEU A 66 -3.28 -6.93 6.62
C LEU A 66 -4.72 -7.28 7.03
N ALA A 67 -5.03 -7.28 8.33
CA ALA A 67 -6.38 -7.50 8.83
C ALA A 67 -7.32 -6.36 8.39
N ASP A 68 -6.88 -5.11 8.50
CA ASP A 68 -7.64 -3.94 8.04
C ASP A 68 -7.91 -4.01 6.53
N ILE A 69 -6.88 -4.29 5.72
CA ILE A 69 -7.04 -4.44 4.26
C ILE A 69 -8.03 -5.57 3.94
N SER A 70 -7.93 -6.70 4.64
CA SER A 70 -8.82 -7.86 4.44
C SER A 70 -10.27 -7.54 4.78
N ALA A 71 -10.51 -6.73 5.82
CA ALA A 71 -11.86 -6.28 6.19
C ALA A 71 -12.48 -5.37 5.13
N HIS A 72 -11.67 -4.51 4.48
CA HIS A 72 -12.14 -3.61 3.41
C HIS A 72 -12.30 -4.31 2.05
N HIS A 73 -11.51 -5.37 1.79
CA HIS A 73 -11.49 -6.08 0.51
C HIS A 73 -11.68 -7.60 0.71
N PRO A 74 -12.85 -8.04 1.22
CA PRO A 74 -13.08 -9.45 1.55
C PRO A 74 -12.95 -10.35 0.31
N GLY A 75 -12.21 -11.46 0.46
CA GLY A 75 -11.97 -12.42 -0.61
C GLY A 75 -10.89 -12.01 -1.63
N HIS A 76 -10.30 -10.82 -1.50
CA HIS A 76 -9.17 -10.42 -2.34
C HIS A 76 -7.84 -10.92 -1.77
N ARG A 77 -6.98 -11.45 -2.63
CA ARG A 77 -5.56 -11.68 -2.29
C ARG A 77 -4.84 -10.34 -2.13
N ILE A 78 -4.10 -10.19 -1.04
CA ILE A 78 -3.22 -9.05 -0.78
C ILE A 78 -1.81 -9.43 -1.26
N TRP A 79 -1.17 -8.53 -2.02
CA TRP A 79 0.23 -8.63 -2.40
C TRP A 79 0.99 -7.56 -1.63
N LEU A 80 1.75 -7.98 -0.63
CA LEU A 80 2.57 -7.12 0.20
C LEU A 80 4.00 -7.15 -0.32
N GLU A 81 4.55 -5.99 -0.66
CA GLU A 81 5.99 -5.84 -0.81
C GLU A 81 6.61 -5.36 0.50
N CYS A 82 7.43 -6.22 1.07
CA CYS A 82 8.42 -5.81 2.06
C CYS A 82 9.79 -6.26 1.57
N GLN A 83 10.57 -5.33 1.04
CA GLN A 83 12.01 -5.53 1.01
C GLN A 83 12.51 -5.27 2.44
N PRO A 84 13.00 -6.28 3.18
CA PRO A 84 13.69 -6.02 4.43
C PRO A 84 14.96 -5.21 4.13
N GLU A 85 15.21 -4.17 4.91
CA GLU A 85 16.47 -3.41 4.87
C GLU A 85 17.68 -4.27 5.27
#